data_AF-A0A851W0Q7-F1
#
_entry.id   AF-A0A851W0Q7-F1
#
_cell.length_a   1.000
_cell.length_b   1.000
_cell.length_c   1.000
_cell.angle_alpha   90.00
_cell.angle_beta   90.00
_cell.angle_gamma   90.00
#
_symmetry.space_group_name_H-M   'P 1'
#
loop_
_entity.id
_entity.type
_entity.pdbx_description
1 polymer ?
#
loop_
_entity_poly.entity_id
_entity_poly.type
_entity_poly.pdbx_seq_one_letter_code
_entity_poly.pdbx_strand_id
1 'polypeptide(L)'
;QLRLLSSLGFPAQASAQALHRHHGGHWGALRELQQRRLRPFLLRHFRGAEPGLDFNRPDLQALVRQILASLPVASWGRALLVATLGRELGLGAVADPSKEPLLVELVEAVGACPDRAALRRRLRCECAVCGWGLPRQMMQWLPGCSCPLCPECFRLHFAVGVRERGVGALGCPSCGRPDLRDEAQRLWYWSTLEPQLRRCLDPDTFGLVTQKLTELELLRDPQFLWC
;
A
#
# COMPACT_ATOMS: atom_id res chain seq x y z
N GLN A 1 -7.21 26.41 -24.92
CA GLN A 1 -6.09 26.18 -23.99
C GLN A 1 -5.76 27.42 -23.16
N LEU A 2 -5.50 28.58 -23.77
CA LEU A 2 -5.25 29.82 -23.02
C LEU A 2 -6.42 30.25 -22.12
N ARG A 3 -7.66 30.19 -22.65
CA ARG A 3 -8.89 30.41 -21.87
C ARG A 3 -9.02 29.49 -20.65
N LEU A 4 -8.53 28.25 -20.76
CA LEU A 4 -8.59 27.26 -19.67
C LEU A 4 -7.63 27.67 -18.54
N LEU A 5 -6.40 28.08 -18.86
CA LEU A 5 -5.44 28.57 -17.85
C LEU A 5 -5.91 29.89 -17.22
N SER A 6 -6.51 30.78 -18.00
CA SER A 6 -7.12 32.01 -17.48
C SER A 6 -8.28 31.73 -16.53
N SER A 7 -9.13 30.74 -16.83
CA SER A 7 -10.22 30.33 -15.91
C SER A 7 -9.73 29.76 -14.58
N LEU A 8 -8.48 29.29 -14.53
CA LEU A 8 -7.80 28.82 -13.32
C LEU A 8 -7.10 29.96 -12.54
N GLY A 9 -7.29 31.21 -12.96
CA GLY A 9 -6.74 32.41 -12.31
C GLY A 9 -5.28 32.73 -12.68
N PHE A 10 -4.74 32.13 -13.75
CA PHE A 10 -3.40 32.49 -14.23
C PHE A 10 -3.45 33.71 -15.18
N PRO A 11 -2.50 34.66 -15.07
CA PRO A 11 -2.43 35.80 -15.99
C PRO A 11 -2.32 35.34 -17.45
N ALA A 12 -3.03 36.03 -18.35
CA ALA A 12 -3.07 35.66 -19.77
C ALA A 12 -1.67 35.67 -20.42
N GLN A 13 -0.84 36.66 -20.08
CA GLN A 13 0.54 36.77 -20.58
C GLN A 13 1.43 35.62 -20.10
N ALA A 14 1.37 35.27 -18.81
CA ALA A 14 2.12 34.14 -18.26
C ALA A 14 1.64 32.81 -18.87
N SER A 15 0.33 32.68 -19.09
CA SER A 15 -0.29 31.50 -19.72
C SER A 15 0.13 31.33 -21.18
N ALA A 16 0.18 32.42 -21.95
CA ALA A 16 0.67 32.42 -23.33
C ALA A 16 2.13 31.97 -23.42
N GLN A 17 2.99 32.52 -22.55
CA GLN A 17 4.41 32.18 -22.51
C GLN A 17 4.64 30.72 -22.13
N ALA A 18 3.94 30.21 -21.12
CA ALA A 18 4.06 28.81 -20.71
C ALA A 18 3.56 27.85 -21.80
N LEU A 19 2.43 28.17 -22.46
CA LEU A 19 1.95 27.37 -23.60
C LEU A 19 2.95 27.37 -24.76
N HIS A 20 3.60 28.51 -25.05
CA HIS A 20 4.63 28.58 -26.07
C HIS A 20 5.83 27.69 -25.74
N ARG A 21 6.36 27.75 -24.50
CA ARG A 21 7.48 26.90 -24.05
C ARG A 21 7.15 25.41 -24.09
N HIS A 22 5.89 25.05 -23.89
CA HIS A 22 5.43 23.67 -23.89
C HIS A 22 4.80 23.23 -25.23
N HIS A 23 5.05 23.94 -26.34
CA HIS A 23 4.55 23.59 -27.67
C HIS A 23 3.02 23.38 -27.74
N GLY A 24 2.25 24.20 -27.01
CA GLY A 24 0.79 24.05 -26.89
C GLY A 24 0.34 22.97 -25.90
N GLY A 25 1.27 22.32 -25.20
CA GLY A 25 0.99 21.36 -24.14
C GLY A 25 0.40 22.04 -22.89
N HIS A 26 -0.91 21.98 -22.74
CA HIS A 26 -1.62 22.62 -21.61
C HIS A 26 -1.25 22.05 -20.24
N TRP A 27 -0.96 20.74 -20.12
CA TRP A 27 -0.52 20.13 -18.85
C TRP A 27 0.88 20.59 -18.44
N GLY A 28 1.82 20.68 -19.39
CA GLY A 28 3.16 21.20 -19.14
C GLY A 28 3.11 22.65 -18.69
N ALA A 29 2.36 23.48 -19.44
CA ALA A 29 2.15 24.88 -19.10
C ALA A 29 1.48 25.07 -17.73
N LEU A 30 0.47 24.26 -17.40
CA LEU A 30 -0.20 24.28 -16.10
C LEU A 30 0.77 23.96 -14.96
N ARG A 31 1.59 22.91 -15.12
CA ARG A 31 2.59 22.50 -14.13
C ARG A 31 3.60 23.63 -13.87
N GLU A 32 4.11 24.25 -14.92
CA GLU A 32 5.05 25.38 -14.81
C GLU A 32 4.43 26.55 -14.04
N LEU A 33 3.21 26.95 -14.39
CA LEU A 33 2.51 28.06 -13.74
C LEU A 33 2.20 27.77 -12.27
N GLN A 34 1.80 26.54 -11.95
CA GLN A 34 1.58 26.11 -10.57
C GLN A 34 2.89 26.13 -9.76
N GLN A 35 4.00 25.64 -10.31
CA GLN A 35 5.31 25.66 -9.65
C GLN A 35 5.79 27.08 -9.37
N ARG A 36 5.58 28.02 -10.30
CA ARG A 36 5.90 29.44 -10.08
C ARG A 36 5.13 30.01 -8.90
N ARG A 37 3.84 29.72 -8.79
CA ARG A 37 2.99 30.18 -7.67
C ARG A 37 3.40 29.53 -6.35
N LEU A 38 3.84 28.28 -6.38
CA LEU A 38 4.31 27.53 -5.22
C LEU A 38 5.77 27.84 -4.84
N ARG A 39 6.51 28.64 -5.63
CA ARG A 39 7.95 28.87 -5.43
C ARG A 39 8.33 29.32 -4.01
N PRO A 40 7.63 30.27 -3.35
CA PRO A 40 7.97 30.64 -1.97
C PRO A 40 7.83 29.47 -1.00
N PHE A 41 6.80 28.65 -1.16
CA PHE A 41 6.57 27.45 -0.36
C PHE A 41 7.65 26.38 -0.63
N LEU A 42 7.95 26.12 -1.91
CA LEU A 42 9.01 25.19 -2.33
C LEU A 42 10.36 25.56 -1.71
N LEU A 43 10.74 26.84 -1.75
CA LEU A 43 11.99 27.31 -1.16
C LEU A 43 12.08 27.07 0.35
N ARG A 44 10.96 27.19 1.08
CA ARG A 44 10.92 26.84 2.51
C ARG A 44 11.03 25.34 2.72
N HIS A 45 10.32 24.55 1.91
CA HIS A 45 10.38 23.09 1.96
C HIS A 45 11.79 22.55 1.70
N PHE A 46 12.46 23.03 0.63
CA PHE A 46 13.85 22.67 0.32
C PHE A 46 14.85 23.04 1.42
N ARG A 47 14.58 24.10 2.20
CA ARG A 47 15.41 24.50 3.34
C ARG A 47 15.15 23.68 4.61
N GLY A 48 14.32 22.64 4.53
CA GLY A 48 13.95 21.81 5.69
C GLY A 48 13.01 22.51 6.69
N ALA A 49 12.43 23.65 6.32
CA ALA A 49 11.56 24.43 7.20
C ALA A 49 10.11 23.93 7.20
N GLU A 50 9.72 23.11 6.23
CA GLU A 50 8.38 22.50 6.17
C GLU A 50 8.47 21.04 6.62
N PRO A 51 7.49 20.54 7.41
CA PRO A 51 7.45 19.15 7.84
C PRO A 51 7.33 18.18 6.66
N GLY A 52 7.62 16.89 6.89
CA GLY A 52 7.40 15.82 5.91
C GLY A 52 5.93 15.65 5.50
N LEU A 53 5.66 14.77 4.54
CA LEU A 53 4.28 14.50 4.11
C LEU A 53 3.48 13.91 5.28
N ASP A 54 2.38 14.57 5.64
CA ASP A 54 1.46 14.13 6.68
C ASP A 54 0.03 14.05 6.13
N PHE A 55 -0.46 12.83 5.90
CA PHE A 55 -1.80 12.58 5.37
C PHE A 55 -2.92 12.81 6.40
N ASN A 56 -2.58 12.86 7.69
CA ASN A 56 -3.52 13.17 8.78
C ASN A 56 -3.58 14.67 9.09
N ARG A 57 -2.79 15.50 8.38
CA ARG A 57 -2.80 16.95 8.53
C ARG A 57 -4.23 17.51 8.44
N PRO A 58 -4.66 18.35 9.40
CA PRO A 58 -6.01 18.90 9.42
C PRO A 58 -6.24 19.88 8.26
N ASP A 59 -5.23 20.69 7.94
CA ASP A 59 -5.25 21.56 6.77
C ASP A 59 -4.97 20.77 5.47
N LEU A 60 -6.06 20.33 4.83
CA LEU A 60 -6.02 19.64 3.54
C LEU A 60 -5.39 20.49 2.44
N GLN A 61 -5.57 21.82 2.47
CA GLN A 61 -4.99 22.70 1.46
C GLN A 61 -3.47 22.76 1.59
N ALA A 62 -2.94 22.80 2.82
CA ALA A 62 -1.50 22.69 3.07
C ALA A 62 -0.93 21.37 2.56
N LEU A 63 -1.59 20.24 2.86
CA LEU A 63 -1.18 18.92 2.35
C LEU A 63 -1.17 18.88 0.81
N VAL A 64 -2.18 19.43 0.15
CA VAL A 64 -2.24 19.47 -1.32
C VAL A 64 -1.12 20.32 -1.92
N ARG A 65 -0.79 21.48 -1.32
CA ARG A 65 0.36 22.31 -1.75
C ARG A 65 1.67 21.53 -1.61
N GLN A 66 1.80 20.77 -0.53
CA GLN A 66 2.98 19.95 -0.27
C GLN A 66 3.11 18.82 -1.29
N ILE A 67 2.03 18.09 -1.57
CA ILE A 67 1.99 17.04 -2.61
C ILE A 67 2.35 17.62 -3.99
N LEU A 68 1.82 18.78 -4.35
CA LEU A 68 2.17 19.45 -5.62
C LEU A 68 3.64 19.87 -5.69
N ALA A 69 4.24 20.15 -4.54
CA ALA A 69 5.61 20.59 -4.42
C ALA A 69 6.61 19.43 -4.46
N SER A 70 6.30 18.31 -3.80
CA SER A 70 7.22 17.18 -3.61
C SER A 70 6.97 16.00 -4.54
N LEU A 71 5.76 15.84 -5.10
CA LEU A 71 5.39 14.67 -5.91
C LEU A 71 5.11 15.05 -7.38
N PRO A 72 5.33 14.12 -8.33
CA PRO A 72 5.12 14.37 -9.76
C PRO A 72 3.64 14.33 -10.17
N VAL A 73 2.81 15.19 -9.56
CA VAL A 73 1.38 15.31 -9.87
C VAL A 73 1.10 16.47 -10.84
N ALA A 74 0.22 16.25 -11.82
CA ALA A 74 -0.01 17.18 -12.92
C ALA A 74 -0.97 18.35 -12.61
N SER A 75 -1.76 18.25 -11.54
CA SER A 75 -2.77 19.27 -11.22
C SER A 75 -3.20 19.25 -9.76
N TRP A 76 -3.81 20.35 -9.32
CA TRP A 76 -4.42 20.47 -7.99
C TRP A 76 -5.46 19.38 -7.70
N GLY A 77 -6.33 19.08 -8.66
CA GLY A 77 -7.35 18.03 -8.49
C GLY A 77 -6.72 16.64 -8.29
N ARG A 78 -5.62 16.34 -8.99
CA ARG A 78 -4.85 15.10 -8.80
C ARG A 78 -4.16 15.07 -7.45
N ALA A 79 -3.54 16.17 -7.04
CA ALA A 79 -2.96 16.28 -5.70
C ALA A 79 -4.01 16.10 -4.58
N LEU A 80 -5.22 16.63 -4.77
CA LEU A 80 -6.35 16.41 -3.86
C LEU A 80 -6.79 14.93 -3.82
N LEU A 81 -6.81 14.25 -4.96
CA LEU A 81 -7.08 12.82 -5.02
C LEU A 81 -6.02 12.01 -4.26
N VAL A 82 -4.73 12.31 -4.46
CA VAL A 82 -3.64 11.69 -3.70
C VAL A 82 -3.81 11.93 -2.20
N ALA A 83 -4.09 13.17 -1.77
CA ALA A 83 -4.29 13.50 -0.37
C ALA A 83 -5.44 12.69 0.27
N THR A 84 -6.60 12.67 -0.39
CA THR A 84 -7.81 12.03 0.15
C THR A 84 -7.75 10.50 0.10
N LEU A 85 -7.26 9.92 -0.99
CA LEU A 85 -7.06 8.48 -1.09
C LEU A 85 -5.93 8.01 -0.18
N GLY A 86 -4.85 8.77 -0.04
CA GLY A 86 -3.75 8.41 0.85
C GLY A 86 -4.19 8.30 2.31
N ARG A 87 -5.03 9.25 2.78
CA ARG A 87 -5.66 9.16 4.10
C ARG A 87 -6.54 7.91 4.23
N GLU A 88 -7.38 7.66 3.24
CA GLU A 88 -8.26 6.47 3.20
C GLU A 88 -7.49 5.15 3.20
N LEU A 89 -6.32 5.12 2.58
CA LEU A 89 -5.45 3.96 2.44
C LEU A 89 -4.48 3.83 3.63
N GLY A 90 -4.60 4.67 4.65
CA GLY A 90 -3.83 4.56 5.89
C GLY A 90 -2.41 5.13 5.83
N LEU A 91 -2.05 5.90 4.79
CA LEU A 91 -0.73 6.57 4.73
C LEU A 91 -0.50 7.53 5.90
N GLY A 92 -1.55 7.99 6.58
CA GLY A 92 -1.42 8.82 7.78
C GLY A 92 -0.95 8.08 9.04
N ALA A 93 -1.07 6.75 9.07
CA ALA A 93 -0.61 5.94 10.21
C ALA A 93 0.90 5.63 10.14
N VAL A 94 1.55 5.96 9.01
CA VAL A 94 2.97 5.67 8.77
C VAL A 94 3.83 6.86 9.19
N ALA A 95 4.97 6.58 9.82
CA ALA A 95 5.91 7.61 10.29
C ALA A 95 6.57 8.41 9.15
N ASP A 96 6.90 7.77 8.02
CA ASP A 96 7.46 8.42 6.84
C ASP A 96 6.74 7.99 5.56
N PRO A 97 5.59 8.63 5.23
CA PRO A 97 4.79 8.28 4.06
C PRO A 97 5.54 8.43 2.74
N SER A 98 6.63 9.22 2.71
CA SER A 98 7.40 9.47 1.48
C SER A 98 8.20 8.25 1.02
N LYS A 99 8.49 7.31 1.94
CA LYS A 99 9.21 6.07 1.64
C LYS A 99 8.28 4.88 1.35
N GLU A 100 6.98 5.07 1.54
CA GLU A 100 6.03 3.98 1.36
C GLU A 100 5.83 3.66 -0.12
N PRO A 101 5.97 2.39 -0.54
CA PRO A 101 5.75 1.99 -1.93
C PRO A 101 4.31 2.28 -2.40
N LEU A 102 3.35 2.29 -1.46
CA LEU A 102 1.97 2.70 -1.71
C LEU A 102 1.85 4.11 -2.27
N LEU A 103 2.69 5.04 -1.79
CA LEU A 103 2.60 6.43 -2.24
C LEU A 103 2.96 6.53 -3.71
N VAL A 104 3.98 5.79 -4.14
CA VAL A 104 4.39 5.71 -5.56
C VAL A 104 3.25 5.14 -6.40
N GLU A 105 2.68 4.00 -6.00
CA GLU A 105 1.55 3.38 -6.71
C GLU A 105 0.33 4.31 -6.79
N LEU A 106 0.02 5.02 -5.70
CA LEU A 106 -1.08 5.98 -5.64
C LEU A 106 -0.86 7.15 -6.60
N VAL A 107 0.34 7.73 -6.62
CA VAL A 107 0.67 8.85 -7.52
C VAL A 107 0.59 8.42 -8.99
N GLU A 108 1.11 7.24 -9.33
CA GLU A 108 1.01 6.67 -10.67
C GLU A 108 -0.45 6.35 -11.06
N ALA A 109 -1.23 5.81 -10.13
CA ALA A 109 -2.65 5.52 -10.32
C ALA A 109 -3.44 6.78 -10.66
N VAL A 110 -3.29 7.81 -9.83
CA VAL A 110 -3.91 9.12 -10.04
C VAL A 110 -3.36 9.77 -11.32
N GLY A 111 -2.10 9.48 -11.67
CA GLY A 111 -1.44 9.76 -12.95
C GLY A 111 -2.22 9.24 -14.16
N ALA A 112 -2.60 7.97 -14.13
CA ALA A 112 -3.30 7.31 -15.22
C ALA A 112 -4.82 7.60 -15.25
N CYS A 113 -5.45 7.76 -14.08
CA CYS A 113 -6.90 7.85 -13.97
C CYS A 113 -7.31 8.85 -12.86
N PRO A 114 -8.16 9.85 -13.17
CA PRO A 114 -8.69 10.77 -12.15
C PRO A 114 -9.98 10.26 -11.48
N ASP A 115 -10.54 9.12 -11.89
CA ASP A 115 -11.79 8.60 -11.33
C ASP A 115 -11.54 7.93 -9.97
N ARG A 116 -12.04 8.57 -8.91
CA ARG A 116 -11.92 8.08 -7.53
C ARG A 116 -12.50 6.68 -7.33
N ALA A 117 -13.61 6.33 -7.97
CA ALA A 117 -14.24 5.01 -7.80
C ALA A 117 -13.41 3.92 -8.48
N ALA A 118 -12.87 4.20 -9.68
CA ALA A 118 -11.93 3.31 -10.35
C ALA A 118 -10.62 3.15 -9.53
N LEU A 119 -10.08 4.25 -9.01
CA LEU A 119 -8.89 4.23 -8.14
C LEU A 119 -9.11 3.42 -6.87
N ARG A 120 -10.27 3.56 -6.20
CA ARG A 120 -10.59 2.77 -5.00
C ARG A 120 -10.64 1.28 -5.30
N ARG A 121 -11.28 0.88 -6.40
CA ARG A 121 -11.32 -0.53 -6.83
C ARG A 121 -9.94 -1.08 -7.17
N ARG A 122 -9.06 -0.25 -7.72
CA ARG A 122 -7.70 -0.65 -8.11
C ARG A 122 -6.76 -0.75 -6.92
N LEU A 123 -6.80 0.24 -6.03
CA LEU A 123 -5.84 0.40 -4.93
C LEU A 123 -6.25 -0.35 -3.67
N ARG A 124 -7.54 -0.69 -3.51
CA ARG A 124 -8.01 -1.50 -2.38
C ARG A 124 -8.18 -2.96 -2.81
N CYS A 125 -7.68 -3.85 -1.98
CA CYS A 125 -8.07 -5.25 -1.95
C CYS A 125 -8.98 -5.45 -0.73
N GLU A 126 -10.01 -6.27 -0.84
CA GLU A 126 -10.89 -6.60 0.29
C GLU A 126 -10.45 -7.93 0.90
N CYS A 127 -10.35 -8.00 2.22
CA CYS A 127 -10.01 -9.25 2.89
C CYS A 127 -11.08 -10.31 2.62
N ALA A 128 -10.65 -11.49 2.18
CA ALA A 128 -11.54 -12.60 1.85
C ALA A 128 -12.21 -13.26 3.07
N VAL A 129 -11.91 -12.81 4.29
CA VAL A 129 -12.48 -13.30 5.55
C VAL A 129 -13.40 -12.26 6.19
N CYS A 130 -12.92 -11.04 6.42
CA CYS A 130 -13.69 -10.00 7.11
C CYS A 130 -14.23 -8.87 6.21
N GLY A 131 -13.91 -8.88 4.91
CA GLY A 131 -14.31 -7.84 3.96
C GLY A 131 -13.60 -6.49 4.12
N TRP A 132 -12.67 -6.35 5.08
CA TRP A 132 -11.97 -5.08 5.29
C TRP A 132 -11.08 -4.73 4.10
N GLY A 133 -11.30 -3.54 3.52
CA GLY A 133 -10.55 -3.03 2.38
C GLY A 133 -9.24 -2.37 2.80
N LEU A 134 -8.11 -2.97 2.44
CA LEU A 134 -6.76 -2.43 2.64
C LEU A 134 -6.01 -2.30 1.31
N PRO A 135 -4.99 -1.44 1.24
CA PRO A 135 -4.07 -1.44 0.12
C PRO A 135 -3.51 -2.83 -0.17
N ARG A 136 -3.29 -3.16 -1.45
CA ARG A 136 -2.79 -4.49 -1.85
C ARG A 136 -1.55 -4.85 -1.05
N GLN A 137 -0.52 -4.02 -1.04
CA GLN A 137 0.76 -4.28 -0.37
C GLN A 137 0.70 -4.41 1.17
N MET A 138 -0.43 -4.07 1.80
CA MET A 138 -0.68 -4.34 3.22
C MET A 138 -1.37 -5.68 3.47
N MET A 139 -1.93 -6.30 2.44
CA MET A 139 -2.52 -7.63 2.54
C MET A 139 -1.46 -8.71 2.67
N GLN A 140 -1.89 -9.86 3.18
CA GLN A 140 -1.13 -11.09 3.28
C GLN A 140 -1.71 -12.11 2.32
N TRP A 141 -0.86 -12.91 1.69
CA TRP A 141 -1.26 -14.01 0.82
C TRP A 141 -0.59 -15.28 1.27
N LEU A 142 -1.32 -16.39 1.17
CA LEU A 142 -0.79 -17.71 1.45
C LEU A 142 -0.27 -18.37 0.18
N PRO A 143 0.86 -19.11 0.24
CA PRO A 143 1.35 -19.86 -0.91
C PRO A 143 0.26 -20.81 -1.43
N GLY A 144 0.07 -20.86 -2.76
CA GLY A 144 -0.91 -21.76 -3.38
C GLY A 144 -2.33 -21.18 -3.53
N CYS A 145 -2.58 -19.94 -3.12
CA CYS A 145 -3.84 -19.25 -3.44
C CYS A 145 -3.64 -17.74 -3.66
N SER A 146 -4.65 -17.07 -4.22
CA SER A 146 -4.67 -15.61 -4.46
C SER A 146 -5.62 -14.85 -3.53
N CYS A 147 -6.14 -15.50 -2.49
CA CYS A 147 -7.05 -14.90 -1.52
C CYS A 147 -6.33 -13.85 -0.66
N PRO A 148 -6.73 -12.56 -0.72
CA PRO A 148 -6.14 -11.53 0.14
C PRO A 148 -6.63 -11.67 1.59
N LEU A 149 -5.72 -11.62 2.55
CA LEU A 149 -6.02 -11.61 3.98
C LEU A 149 -5.52 -10.30 4.61
N CYS A 150 -6.33 -9.63 5.42
CA CYS A 150 -5.82 -8.52 6.21
C CYS A 150 -4.81 -9.04 7.26
N PRO A 151 -3.88 -8.20 7.74
CA PRO A 151 -2.88 -8.60 8.73
C PRO A 151 -3.49 -9.28 9.97
N GLU A 152 -4.64 -8.79 10.42
CA GLU A 152 -5.32 -9.32 11.59
C GLU A 152 -5.88 -10.72 11.36
N CYS A 153 -6.65 -10.93 10.28
CA CYS A 153 -7.19 -12.25 9.95
C CYS A 153 -6.08 -13.26 9.66
N PHE A 154 -4.97 -12.83 9.05
CA PHE A 154 -3.80 -13.69 8.84
C PHE A 154 -3.20 -14.13 10.18
N ARG A 155 -2.90 -13.18 11.08
CA ARG A 155 -2.34 -13.47 12.40
C ARG A 155 -3.25 -14.39 13.21
N LEU A 156 -4.54 -14.05 13.28
CA LEU A 156 -5.53 -14.81 14.04
C LEU A 156 -5.68 -16.25 13.53
N HIS A 157 -5.66 -16.44 12.19
CA HIS A 157 -5.75 -17.76 11.58
C HIS A 157 -4.67 -18.72 12.09
N PHE A 158 -3.41 -18.26 12.16
CA PHE A 158 -2.30 -19.07 12.67
C PHE A 158 -2.28 -19.15 14.19
N ALA A 159 -2.49 -18.04 14.90
CA ALA A 159 -2.45 -18.03 16.37
C ALA A 159 -3.48 -19.00 16.99
N VAL A 160 -4.68 -19.06 16.43
CA VAL A 160 -5.73 -19.99 16.86
C VAL A 160 -5.50 -21.38 16.25
N GLY A 161 -5.26 -21.43 14.93
CA GLY A 161 -5.20 -22.69 14.21
C GLY A 161 -4.08 -23.63 14.67
N VAL A 162 -2.91 -23.08 15.02
CA VAL A 162 -1.77 -23.87 15.51
C VAL A 162 -2.10 -24.55 16.83
N ARG A 163 -2.87 -23.88 17.70
CA ARG A 163 -3.28 -24.41 19.01
C ARG A 163 -4.38 -25.46 18.89
N GLU A 164 -5.31 -25.27 17.96
CA GLU A 164 -6.55 -26.07 17.93
C GLU A 164 -6.60 -27.18 16.86
N ARG A 165 -5.95 -27.00 15.70
CA ARG A 165 -6.18 -27.86 14.50
C ARG A 165 -4.94 -28.59 13.99
N GLY A 166 -3.75 -28.19 14.46
CA GLY A 166 -2.47 -28.73 13.99
C GLY A 166 -2.07 -28.22 12.60
N VAL A 167 -0.78 -28.29 12.29
CA VAL A 167 -0.19 -27.65 11.09
C VAL A 167 -0.57 -28.33 9.77
N GLY A 168 -1.13 -29.55 9.79
CA GLY A 168 -1.70 -30.20 8.59
C GLY A 168 -3.05 -29.63 8.15
N ALA A 169 -3.71 -28.81 8.98
CA ALA A 169 -5.03 -28.24 8.69
C ALA A 169 -4.99 -26.71 8.48
N LEU A 170 -3.81 -26.11 8.37
CA LEU A 170 -3.61 -24.67 8.24
C LEU A 170 -3.47 -24.22 6.79
N GLY A 171 -4.38 -24.68 5.94
CA GLY A 171 -4.61 -24.07 4.63
C GLY A 171 -5.37 -22.74 4.74
N CYS A 172 -5.56 -22.06 3.61
CA CYS A 172 -6.20 -20.74 3.59
C CYS A 172 -7.58 -20.73 4.27
N PRO A 173 -7.86 -19.76 5.18
CA PRO A 173 -9.14 -19.68 5.88
C PRO A 173 -10.33 -19.34 4.96
N SER A 174 -10.07 -18.81 3.76
CA SER A 174 -11.12 -18.45 2.80
C SER A 174 -11.44 -19.60 1.84
N CYS A 175 -10.44 -20.27 1.28
CA CYS A 175 -10.63 -21.26 0.22
C CYS A 175 -10.14 -22.68 0.54
N GLY A 176 -9.52 -22.88 1.72
CA GLY A 176 -8.99 -24.17 2.18
C GLY A 176 -7.70 -24.63 1.49
N ARG A 177 -7.14 -23.85 0.55
CA ARG A 177 -5.94 -24.22 -0.22
C ARG A 177 -4.65 -23.71 0.43
N PRO A 178 -3.50 -24.39 0.24
CA PRO A 178 -3.35 -25.67 -0.43
C PRO A 178 -3.81 -26.83 0.46
N ASP A 179 -4.10 -27.99 -0.15
CA ASP A 179 -4.32 -29.22 0.61
C ASP A 179 -2.97 -29.71 1.15
N LEU A 180 -2.83 -29.78 2.47
CA LEU A 180 -1.55 -30.10 3.14
C LEU A 180 -1.41 -31.61 3.44
N ARG A 181 -2.28 -32.45 2.89
CA ARG A 181 -2.17 -33.91 2.98
C ARG A 181 -0.91 -34.42 2.27
N ASP A 182 -0.64 -33.90 1.07
CA ASP A 182 0.58 -34.23 0.32
C ASP A 182 1.82 -33.65 1.01
N GLU A 183 2.88 -34.46 1.09
CA GLU A 183 4.10 -34.11 1.80
C GLU A 183 4.90 -33.03 1.08
N ALA A 184 5.12 -33.20 -0.23
CA ALA A 184 5.92 -32.27 -1.01
C ALA A 184 5.26 -30.89 -1.04
N GLN A 185 3.94 -30.84 -1.22
CA GLN A 185 3.16 -29.62 -1.16
C GLN A 185 3.22 -28.94 0.21
N ARG A 186 3.15 -29.73 1.29
CA ARG A 186 3.24 -29.21 2.66
C ARG A 186 4.62 -28.63 2.95
N LEU A 187 5.70 -29.32 2.58
CA LEU A 187 7.06 -28.83 2.75
C LEU A 187 7.29 -27.53 1.98
N TRP A 188 6.84 -27.47 0.72
CA TRP A 188 6.91 -26.25 -0.09
C TRP A 188 6.10 -25.10 0.51
N TYR A 189 4.89 -25.38 1.00
CA TYR A 189 4.03 -24.38 1.62
C TYR A 189 4.68 -23.75 2.85
N TRP A 190 5.16 -24.58 3.78
CA TRP A 190 5.74 -24.10 5.03
C TRP A 190 7.08 -23.40 4.82
N SER A 191 7.97 -23.92 3.97
CA SER A 191 9.24 -23.26 3.65
C SER A 191 9.05 -21.87 3.01
N THR A 192 8.01 -21.71 2.17
CA THR A 192 7.69 -20.42 1.55
C THR A 192 7.03 -19.45 2.55
N LEU A 193 6.22 -19.96 3.46
CA LEU A 193 5.42 -19.17 4.40
C LEU A 193 6.19 -18.72 5.64
N GLU A 194 7.19 -19.49 6.08
CA GLU A 194 7.98 -19.25 7.30
C GLU A 194 8.52 -17.81 7.41
N PRO A 195 9.16 -17.21 6.39
CA PRO A 195 9.70 -15.85 6.49
C PRO A 195 8.61 -14.80 6.74
N GLN A 196 7.39 -15.04 6.28
CA GLN A 196 6.24 -14.17 6.50
C GLN A 196 5.66 -14.35 7.90
N LEU A 197 5.53 -15.59 8.38
CA LEU A 197 5.08 -15.88 9.74
C LEU A 197 6.01 -15.27 10.79
N ARG A 198 7.33 -15.37 10.58
CA ARG A 198 8.32 -14.77 11.47
C ARG A 198 8.20 -13.24 11.60
N ARG A 199 7.67 -12.55 10.57
CA ARG A 199 7.45 -11.10 10.59
C ARG A 199 6.09 -10.72 11.19
N CYS A 200 5.09 -11.57 11.07
CA CYS A 200 3.69 -11.25 11.38
C CYS A 200 3.20 -11.84 12.71
N LEU A 201 3.82 -12.90 13.20
CA LEU A 201 3.47 -13.56 14.45
C LEU A 201 4.41 -13.17 15.59
N ASP A 202 3.91 -13.23 16.82
CA ASP A 202 4.73 -13.14 18.03
C ASP A 202 5.67 -14.36 18.15
N PRO A 203 6.81 -14.21 18.86
CA PRO A 203 7.82 -15.27 18.99
C PRO A 203 7.28 -16.58 19.55
N ASP A 204 6.35 -16.52 20.51
CA ASP A 204 5.79 -17.71 21.15
C ASP A 204 4.91 -18.49 20.18
N THR A 205 4.03 -17.79 19.45
CA THR A 205 3.17 -18.40 18.44
C THR A 205 3.99 -18.95 17.27
N PHE A 206 5.02 -18.24 16.83
CA PHE A 206 5.94 -18.74 15.81
C PHE A 206 6.70 -19.98 16.30
N GLY A 207 7.18 -19.98 17.54
CA GLY A 207 7.83 -21.14 18.15
C GLY A 207 6.95 -22.38 18.18
N LEU A 208 5.65 -22.22 18.48
CA LEU A 208 4.67 -23.32 18.42
C LEU A 208 4.48 -23.88 17.00
N VAL A 209 4.53 -23.03 15.96
CA VAL A 209 4.49 -23.49 14.57
C VAL A 209 5.70 -24.37 14.29
N THR A 210 6.90 -23.88 14.61
CA THR A 210 8.15 -24.62 14.38
C THR A 210 8.16 -25.93 15.15
N GLN A 211 7.80 -25.92 16.43
CA GLN A 211 7.71 -27.12 17.25
C GLN A 211 6.77 -28.15 16.62
N LYS A 212 5.56 -27.75 16.19
CA LYS A 212 4.59 -28.68 15.59
C LYS A 212 5.02 -29.21 14.23
N LEU A 213 5.76 -28.43 13.45
CA LEU A 213 6.37 -28.89 12.21
C LEU A 213 7.44 -29.95 12.50
N THR A 214 8.32 -29.70 13.48
CA THR A 214 9.34 -30.67 13.91
C THR A 214 8.71 -31.93 14.49
N GLU A 215 7.68 -31.83 15.33
CA GLU A 215 6.94 -32.98 15.85
C GLU A 215 6.35 -33.84 14.72
N LEU A 216 5.81 -33.20 13.67
CA LEU A 216 5.32 -33.92 12.50
C LEU A 216 6.43 -34.60 11.71
N GLU A 217 7.64 -34.07 11.68
CA GLU A 217 8.80 -34.72 11.07
C GLU A 217 9.29 -35.89 11.93
N LEU A 218 9.33 -35.73 13.25
CA LEU A 218 9.80 -36.74 14.20
C LEU A 218 8.83 -37.93 14.31
N LEU A 219 7.51 -37.70 14.32
CA LEU A 219 6.50 -38.77 14.28
C LEU A 219 6.60 -39.66 13.03
N ARG A 220 7.34 -39.21 12.02
CA ARG A 220 7.56 -39.95 10.77
C ARG A 220 8.86 -40.71 10.76
N ASP A 221 9.77 -40.43 11.69
CA ASP A 221 10.99 -41.20 11.85
C ASP A 221 10.65 -42.50 12.61
N PRO A 222 10.75 -43.68 11.94
CA PRO A 222 10.41 -44.96 12.57
C PRO A 222 11.35 -45.33 13.73
N GLN A 223 12.48 -44.63 13.89
CA GLN A 223 13.41 -44.81 14.99
C GLN A 223 13.16 -43.83 16.16
N PHE A 224 12.23 -42.89 16.02
CA PHE A 224 11.98 -41.89 17.03
C PHE A 224 11.11 -42.43 18.18
N LEU A 225 11.65 -42.35 19.40
CA LEU A 225 10.97 -42.72 20.63
C LEU A 225 10.82 -41.47 21.50
N TRP A 226 9.60 -41.19 21.97
CA TRP A 226 9.36 -40.14 22.96
C TRP A 226 9.95 -40.58 24.31
N CYS A 227 10.78 -39.73 24.91
CA CYS A 227 11.36 -39.95 26.24
C CYS A 227 10.31 -39.86 27.34
#